data_AF-A0A6I1JUT4-F1
#
_entry.id   AF-A0A6I1JUT4-F1
#
_cell.length_a   1.000
_cell.length_b   1.000
_cell.length_c   1.000
_cell.angle_alpha   90.00
_cell.angle_beta   90.00
_cell.angle_gamma   90.00
#
_symmetry.space_group_name_H-M   'P 1'
#
loop_
_entity.id
_entity.type
_entity.pdbx_description
1 polymer ?
#
loop_
_entity_poly.entity_id
_entity_poly.type
_entity_poly.pdbx_seq_one_letter_code
_entity_poly.pdbx_strand_id
1 'polypeptide(L)'
;MRFSPLSAKDRFTALQSGEIDVLSRNTTWTLQRDTSLGLNFAGINYYDGQGFMVRKSLNVKSARELSGASLCVQTGTTTELNVADYFRANNLKYEPVVFSTADETIKAYDAGRCDVFTTDASGLYAERVKLAKPDDHMVLPEIISKEPLGPVVRHGDDQWFDIVKWTHFAMITAEELSIGPPRAWHRGQLRRGPRPHQGLGRPHCPPRRQLRRGLRSQCWSFHPPWHLARSQRPVDQRRFAVRTAHSLSAPGKLANPTRHHRRPGSTIRDDHPVKTMAPH
;
A
#
# COMPACT_ATOMS: atom_id res chain seq x y z
N MET A 1 -19.27 10.88 11.32
CA MET A 1 -18.41 9.68 11.24
C MET A 1 -17.99 9.33 12.66
N ARG A 2 -18.18 8.08 13.08
CA ARG A 2 -17.70 7.54 14.36
C ARG A 2 -16.54 6.58 14.06
N PHE A 3 -15.53 6.56 14.92
CA PHE A 3 -14.42 5.61 14.82
C PHE A 3 -14.54 4.59 15.94
N SER A 4 -14.40 3.31 15.59
CA SER A 4 -14.34 2.20 16.55
C SER A 4 -12.92 1.62 16.52
N PRO A 5 -12.14 1.72 17.61
CA PRO A 5 -10.82 1.11 17.67
C PRO A 5 -10.98 -0.42 17.75
N LEU A 6 -10.33 -1.14 16.84
CA LEU A 6 -10.46 -2.60 16.73
C LEU A 6 -9.08 -3.26 16.70
N SER A 7 -8.93 -4.34 17.47
CA SER A 7 -7.76 -5.21 17.42
C SER A 7 -7.67 -5.91 16.06
N ALA A 8 -6.52 -6.52 15.75
CA ALA A 8 -6.38 -7.31 14.53
C ALA A 8 -7.31 -8.54 14.51
N LYS A 9 -7.62 -9.08 15.69
CA LYS A 9 -8.49 -10.22 15.91
C LYS A 9 -9.97 -9.86 15.73
N ASP A 10 -10.41 -8.76 16.31
CA ASP A 10 -11.85 -8.45 16.41
C ASP A 10 -12.41 -7.71 15.19
N ARG A 11 -11.54 -7.13 14.35
CA ARG A 11 -11.93 -6.25 13.24
C ARG A 11 -12.88 -6.88 12.21
N PHE A 12 -12.75 -8.18 11.95
CA PHE A 12 -13.61 -8.86 10.99
C PHE A 12 -14.98 -9.17 11.58
N THR A 13 -15.03 -9.63 12.83
CA THR A 13 -16.29 -9.86 13.53
C THR A 13 -17.10 -8.57 13.68
N ALA A 14 -16.46 -7.45 14.00
CA ALA A 14 -17.13 -6.15 14.07
C ALA A 14 -17.74 -5.72 12.72
N LEU A 15 -17.06 -6.03 11.60
CA LEU A 15 -17.61 -5.78 10.27
C LEU A 15 -18.76 -6.73 9.95
N GLN A 16 -18.61 -8.03 10.26
CA GLN A 16 -19.62 -9.05 10.02
C GLN A 16 -20.90 -8.81 10.83
N SER A 17 -20.78 -8.37 12.08
CA SER A 17 -21.91 -8.09 12.98
C SER A 17 -22.68 -6.81 12.64
N GLY A 18 -22.12 -5.96 11.78
CA GLY A 18 -22.68 -4.64 11.50
C GLY A 18 -22.33 -3.56 12.53
N GLU A 19 -21.41 -3.84 13.47
CA GLU A 19 -20.91 -2.82 14.40
C GLU A 19 -20.21 -1.67 13.67
N ILE A 20 -19.52 -1.99 12.57
CA ILE A 20 -18.92 -1.01 11.65
C ILE A 20 -19.45 -1.21 10.22
N ASP A 21 -19.52 -0.11 9.46
CA ASP A 21 -19.99 -0.12 8.07
C ASP A 21 -18.88 -0.42 7.06
N VAL A 22 -17.64 0.00 7.38
CA VAL A 22 -16.45 -0.20 6.56
C VAL A 22 -15.22 -0.38 7.44
N LEU A 23 -14.42 -1.40 7.13
CA LEU A 23 -13.12 -1.61 7.75
C LEU A 23 -12.04 -0.94 6.90
N SER A 24 -11.73 0.32 7.19
CA SER A 24 -10.59 1.03 6.60
C SER A 24 -9.42 1.08 7.59
N ARG A 25 -8.71 -0.06 7.68
CA ARG A 25 -7.54 -0.31 8.55
C ARG A 25 -6.51 -1.05 7.70
N ASN A 26 -5.22 -1.00 8.04
CA ASN A 26 -4.16 -1.80 7.39
C ASN A 26 -4.52 -3.31 7.43
N THR A 27 -5.20 -3.75 6.38
CA THR A 27 -5.85 -5.06 6.29
C THR A 27 -5.57 -5.61 4.92
N THR A 28 -4.75 -6.65 4.90
CA THR A 28 -4.31 -7.31 3.68
C THR A 28 -5.44 -8.07 3.01
N TRP A 29 -5.56 -7.88 1.70
CA TRP A 29 -6.38 -8.72 0.84
C TRP A 29 -5.71 -10.07 0.63
N THR A 30 -6.31 -11.12 1.19
CA THR A 30 -5.91 -12.51 0.96
C THR A 30 -7.12 -13.30 0.47
N LEU A 31 -6.88 -14.40 -0.25
CA LEU A 31 -7.94 -15.29 -0.74
C LEU A 31 -8.85 -15.74 0.41
N GLN A 32 -8.27 -16.23 1.51
CA GLN A 32 -9.04 -16.72 2.67
C GLN A 32 -9.96 -15.64 3.26
N ARG A 33 -9.48 -14.39 3.35
CA ARG A 33 -10.30 -13.29 3.89
C ARG A 33 -11.47 -12.94 2.96
N ASP A 34 -11.25 -13.02 1.66
CA ASP A 34 -12.23 -12.69 0.61
C ASP A 34 -13.30 -13.79 0.46
N THR A 35 -12.89 -15.06 0.49
CA THR A 35 -13.81 -16.17 0.21
C THR A 35 -14.50 -16.74 1.44
N SER A 36 -13.87 -16.68 2.62
CA SER A 36 -14.33 -17.44 3.79
C SER A 36 -14.99 -16.58 4.87
N LEU A 37 -14.85 -15.25 4.81
CA LEU A 37 -15.39 -14.36 5.84
C LEU A 37 -16.68 -13.64 5.39
N GLY A 38 -17.12 -13.81 4.14
CA GLY A 38 -18.27 -13.08 3.60
C GLY A 38 -17.99 -11.58 3.48
N LEU A 39 -16.77 -11.21 3.05
CA LEU A 39 -16.25 -9.85 3.00
C LEU A 39 -15.67 -9.54 1.62
N ASN A 40 -15.94 -8.35 1.12
CA ASN A 40 -15.42 -7.85 -0.15
C ASN A 40 -14.36 -6.76 0.09
N PHE A 41 -13.26 -6.80 -0.65
CA PHE A 41 -12.28 -5.72 -0.69
C PHE A 41 -12.61 -4.73 -1.81
N ALA A 42 -12.82 -3.46 -1.46
CA ALA A 42 -13.30 -2.44 -2.40
C ALA A 42 -12.18 -1.80 -3.25
N GLY A 43 -10.92 -2.20 -3.05
CA GLY A 43 -9.76 -1.68 -3.76
C GLY A 43 -8.50 -1.78 -2.91
N ILE A 44 -7.34 -1.51 -3.50
CA ILE A 44 -6.05 -1.52 -2.79
C ILE A 44 -5.60 -0.07 -2.67
N ASN A 45 -5.65 0.47 -1.45
CA ASN A 45 -5.27 1.85 -1.20
C ASN A 45 -3.80 2.01 -0.80
N TYR A 46 -3.10 0.91 -0.50
CA TYR A 46 -1.67 0.91 -0.24
C TYR A 46 -1.09 -0.49 -0.50
N TYR A 47 -0.06 -0.58 -1.34
CA TYR A 47 0.68 -1.82 -1.56
C TYR A 47 1.86 -1.86 -0.60
N ASP A 48 1.86 -2.84 0.31
CA ASP A 48 2.92 -3.03 1.29
C ASP A 48 3.53 -4.43 1.19
N GLY A 49 4.50 -4.71 2.06
CA GLY A 49 4.99 -6.03 2.35
C GLY A 49 5.54 -6.11 3.77
N GLN A 50 5.53 -7.30 4.35
CA GLN A 50 6.04 -7.49 5.70
C GLN A 50 7.56 -7.39 5.77
N GLY A 51 8.07 -6.71 6.79
CA GLY A 51 9.50 -6.61 7.08
C GLY A 51 9.82 -6.82 8.56
N PHE A 52 11.02 -6.38 8.94
CA PHE A 52 11.57 -6.52 10.29
C PHE A 52 12.22 -5.23 10.75
N MET A 53 11.98 -4.84 12.00
CA MET A 53 12.67 -3.74 12.67
C MET A 53 13.46 -4.28 13.86
N VAL A 54 14.71 -3.83 13.96
CA VAL A 54 15.67 -4.23 14.99
C VAL A 54 16.34 -2.99 15.59
N ARG A 55 16.93 -3.15 16.77
CA ARG A 55 17.84 -2.15 17.32
C ARG A 55 19.16 -2.23 16.56
N LYS A 56 19.77 -1.08 16.24
CA LYS A 56 21.09 -1.01 15.60
C LYS A 56 22.17 -1.74 16.42
N SER A 57 22.03 -1.77 17.74
CA SER A 57 22.92 -2.49 18.66
C SER A 57 22.93 -4.00 18.47
N LEU A 58 21.90 -4.59 17.84
CA LEU A 58 21.87 -6.02 17.49
C LEU A 58 22.89 -6.37 16.39
N ASN A 59 23.40 -5.36 15.66
CA ASN A 59 24.46 -5.49 14.66
C ASN A 59 24.17 -6.50 13.53
N VAL A 60 22.89 -6.69 13.20
CA VAL A 60 22.45 -7.49 12.04
C VAL A 60 22.09 -6.57 10.88
N LYS A 61 22.26 -7.06 9.64
CA LYS A 61 21.98 -6.30 8.41
C LYS A 61 20.92 -6.97 7.54
N SER A 62 20.61 -8.23 7.80
CA SER A 62 19.65 -9.04 7.05
C SER A 62 18.71 -9.80 7.98
N ALA A 63 17.46 -9.97 7.54
CA ALA A 63 16.50 -10.86 8.19
C ALA A 63 16.97 -12.32 8.26
N ARG A 64 17.96 -12.73 7.43
CA ARG A 64 18.58 -14.06 7.48
C ARG A 64 19.49 -14.28 8.69
N GLU A 65 19.90 -13.20 9.36
CA GLU A 65 20.74 -13.25 10.55
C GLU A 65 19.91 -13.35 11.85
N LEU A 66 18.58 -13.45 11.75
CA LEU A 66 17.66 -13.43 12.89
C LEU A 66 17.40 -14.83 13.50
N SER A 67 18.22 -15.83 13.19
CA SER A 67 18.02 -17.18 13.72
C SER A 67 18.09 -17.20 15.25
N GLY A 68 17.02 -17.63 15.90
CA GLY A 68 16.91 -17.70 17.36
C GLY A 68 16.66 -16.36 18.06
N ALA A 69 16.54 -15.26 17.31
CA ALA A 69 16.14 -13.97 17.86
C ALA A 69 14.67 -13.99 18.28
N SER A 70 14.32 -13.31 19.35
CA SER A 70 12.94 -13.19 19.84
C SER A 70 12.13 -12.20 19.00
N LEU A 71 10.97 -12.63 18.47
CA LEU A 71 10.15 -11.85 17.53
C LEU A 71 8.82 -11.41 18.14
N CYS A 72 8.69 -10.12 18.44
CA CYS A 72 7.43 -9.51 18.79
C CYS A 72 6.50 -9.46 17.58
N VAL A 73 5.33 -10.10 17.69
CA VAL A 73 4.31 -10.15 16.63
C VAL A 73 2.90 -10.05 17.24
N GLN A 74 1.97 -9.46 16.48
CA GLN A 74 0.56 -9.38 16.88
C GLN A 74 -0.22 -10.60 16.35
N THR A 75 -1.02 -11.24 17.21
CA THR A 75 -1.90 -12.34 16.80
C THR A 75 -3.04 -11.89 15.87
N GLY A 76 -3.57 -12.83 15.07
CA GLY A 76 -4.70 -12.55 14.18
C GLY A 76 -4.31 -11.72 12.95
N THR A 77 -3.04 -11.80 12.56
CA THR A 77 -2.45 -11.07 11.43
C THR A 77 -1.94 -12.03 10.36
N THR A 78 -1.76 -11.52 9.14
CA THR A 78 -0.97 -12.23 8.11
C THR A 78 0.49 -12.34 8.55
N THR A 79 0.96 -11.31 9.28
CA THR A 79 2.32 -11.19 9.81
C THR A 79 2.78 -12.41 10.60
N GLU A 80 1.93 -12.92 11.51
CA GLU A 80 2.18 -14.10 12.34
C GLU A 80 2.41 -15.37 11.50
N LEU A 81 1.60 -15.57 10.46
CA LEU A 81 1.68 -16.76 9.60
C LEU A 81 2.91 -16.68 8.68
N ASN A 82 3.10 -15.53 8.04
CA ASN A 82 4.18 -15.32 7.08
C ASN A 82 5.56 -15.39 7.72
N VAL A 83 5.75 -14.89 8.95
CA VAL A 83 7.05 -14.95 9.62
C VAL A 83 7.41 -16.39 10.00
N ALA A 84 6.44 -17.18 10.43
CA ALA A 84 6.64 -18.60 10.68
C ALA A 84 7.06 -19.34 9.39
N ASP A 85 6.39 -19.04 8.26
CA ASP A 85 6.74 -19.60 6.96
C ASP A 85 8.13 -19.18 6.48
N TYR A 86 8.49 -17.91 6.62
CA TYR A 86 9.80 -17.39 6.24
C TYR A 86 10.93 -18.06 7.05
N PHE A 87 10.78 -18.15 8.37
CA PHE A 87 11.80 -18.77 9.23
C PHE A 87 11.96 -20.26 8.90
N ARG A 88 10.85 -20.97 8.71
CA ARG A 88 10.85 -22.38 8.28
C ARG A 88 11.53 -22.58 6.93
N ALA A 89 11.17 -21.78 5.93
CA ALA A 89 11.70 -21.90 4.57
C ALA A 89 13.21 -21.56 4.47
N ASN A 90 13.75 -20.79 5.42
CA ASN A 90 15.16 -20.41 5.48
C ASN A 90 15.95 -21.17 6.56
N ASN A 91 15.39 -22.23 7.15
CA ASN A 91 16.03 -23.03 8.20
C ASN A 91 16.51 -22.19 9.41
N LEU A 92 15.76 -21.14 9.76
CA LEU A 92 16.04 -20.28 10.91
C LEU A 92 15.28 -20.79 12.13
N LYS A 93 15.91 -20.69 13.31
CA LYS A 93 15.24 -21.00 14.57
C LYS A 93 14.21 -19.90 14.87
N TYR A 94 12.93 -20.28 15.03
CA TYR A 94 11.81 -19.37 15.23
C TYR A 94 11.41 -19.26 16.71
N GLU A 95 11.45 -18.05 17.27
CA GLU A 95 11.14 -17.76 18.67
C GLU A 95 10.12 -16.60 18.79
N PRO A 96 8.82 -16.85 18.54
CA PRO A 96 7.81 -15.80 18.58
C PRO A 96 7.41 -15.39 19.99
N VAL A 97 7.18 -14.10 20.18
CA VAL A 97 6.55 -13.51 21.36
C VAL A 97 5.27 -12.82 20.90
N VAL A 98 4.14 -13.48 21.15
CA VAL A 98 2.84 -13.10 20.58
C VAL A 98 2.06 -12.19 21.53
N PHE A 99 1.50 -11.10 20.99
CA PHE A 99 0.69 -10.13 21.74
C PHE A 99 -0.69 -9.93 21.10
N SER A 100 -1.63 -9.41 21.89
CA SER A 100 -3.03 -9.26 21.46
C SER A 100 -3.28 -7.96 20.67
N THR A 101 -2.59 -6.88 21.06
CA THR A 101 -2.75 -5.55 20.46
C THR A 101 -1.43 -5.02 19.90
N ALA A 102 -1.51 -4.16 18.89
CA ALA A 102 -0.33 -3.50 18.31
C ALA A 102 0.43 -2.66 19.34
N ASP A 103 -0.30 -1.97 20.24
CA ASP A 103 0.28 -1.15 21.31
C ASP A 103 1.08 -1.99 22.32
N GLU A 104 0.60 -3.18 22.67
CA GLU A 104 1.34 -4.13 23.50
C GLU A 104 2.60 -4.63 22.79
N THR A 105 2.47 -5.01 21.51
CA THR A 105 3.59 -5.55 20.72
C THR A 105 4.73 -4.54 20.63
N ILE A 106 4.44 -3.28 20.28
CA ILE A 106 5.48 -2.26 20.13
C ILE A 106 6.09 -1.84 21.47
N LYS A 107 5.30 -1.75 22.54
CA LYS A 107 5.81 -1.45 23.89
C LYS A 107 6.72 -2.56 24.42
N ALA A 108 6.39 -3.82 24.16
CA ALA A 108 7.23 -4.94 24.54
C ALA A 108 8.59 -4.91 23.82
N TYR A 109 8.57 -4.61 22.52
CA TYR A 109 9.79 -4.39 21.76
C TYR A 109 10.61 -3.21 22.30
N ASP A 110 9.99 -2.06 22.57
CA ASP A 110 10.67 -0.86 23.09
C ASP A 110 11.26 -1.09 24.50
N ALA A 111 10.60 -1.94 25.30
CA ALA A 111 11.10 -2.38 26.60
C ALA A 111 12.21 -3.45 26.53
N GLY A 112 12.58 -3.92 25.32
CA GLY A 112 13.64 -4.92 25.13
C GLY A 112 13.21 -6.36 25.41
N ARG A 113 11.91 -6.66 25.44
CA ARG A 113 11.41 -8.04 25.60
C ARG A 113 11.56 -8.88 24.34
N CYS A 114 11.79 -8.24 23.20
CA CYS A 114 12.02 -8.88 21.91
C CYS A 114 13.20 -8.21 21.21
N ASP A 115 13.97 -8.99 20.48
CA ASP A 115 15.07 -8.51 19.63
C ASP A 115 14.54 -7.87 18.34
N VAL A 116 13.41 -8.39 17.83
CA VAL A 116 12.83 -8.04 16.54
C VAL A 116 11.35 -7.67 16.70
N PHE A 117 10.91 -6.63 16.00
CA PHE A 117 9.50 -6.31 15.78
C PHE A 117 9.17 -6.54 14.30
N THR A 118 8.10 -7.26 13.99
CA THR A 118 7.68 -7.54 12.61
C THR A 118 6.23 -7.11 12.37
N THR A 119 6.01 -6.44 11.24
CA THR A 119 4.71 -6.05 10.67
C THR A 119 4.94 -5.54 9.24
N ASP A 120 3.92 -4.99 8.59
CA ASP A 120 4.01 -4.34 7.29
C ASP A 120 5.08 -3.22 7.33
N ALA A 121 5.87 -3.05 6.27
CA ALA A 121 7.00 -2.12 6.28
C ALA A 121 6.57 -0.68 6.57
N SER A 122 5.42 -0.23 6.04
CA SER A 122 4.87 1.07 6.41
C SER A 122 4.57 1.14 7.92
N GLY A 123 3.99 0.09 8.49
CA GLY A 123 3.75 -0.05 9.93
C GLY A 123 5.03 0.06 10.75
N LEU A 124 6.13 -0.56 10.32
CA LEU A 124 7.43 -0.47 11.00
C LEU A 124 7.90 0.99 11.10
N TYR A 125 7.86 1.74 10.00
CA TYR A 125 8.24 3.15 9.99
C TYR A 125 7.29 4.02 10.83
N ALA A 126 5.99 3.73 10.81
CA ALA A 126 4.98 4.43 11.61
C ALA A 126 5.14 4.18 13.11
N GLU A 127 5.54 2.98 13.51
CA GLU A 127 5.82 2.66 14.91
C GLU A 127 7.20 3.16 15.35
N ARG A 128 8.21 3.11 14.49
CA ARG A 128 9.58 3.59 14.80
C ARG A 128 9.58 5.02 15.33
N VAL A 129 8.79 5.91 14.74
CA VAL A 129 8.73 7.32 15.15
C VAL A 129 8.06 7.55 16.51
N LYS A 130 7.40 6.52 17.08
CA LYS A 130 6.77 6.56 18.41
C LYS A 130 7.64 5.97 19.51
N LEU A 131 8.75 5.30 19.16
CA LEU A 131 9.67 4.69 20.11
C LEU A 131 10.41 5.75 20.93
N ALA A 132 10.92 5.37 22.10
CA ALA A 132 11.67 6.27 22.96
C ALA A 132 12.89 6.91 22.27
N LYS A 133 13.59 6.15 21.41
CA LYS A 133 14.76 6.61 20.66
C LYS A 133 14.70 6.16 19.19
N PRO A 134 13.91 6.82 18.32
CA PRO A 134 13.65 6.36 16.96
C PRO A 134 14.90 6.07 16.12
N ASP A 135 15.96 6.86 16.31
CA ASP A 135 17.23 6.74 15.58
C ASP A 135 18.06 5.52 15.97
N ASP A 136 17.75 4.85 17.09
CA ASP A 136 18.42 3.62 17.53
C ASP A 136 17.90 2.37 16.78
N HIS A 137 16.86 2.53 15.96
CA HIS A 137 16.18 1.42 15.29
C HIS A 137 16.37 1.50 13.78
N MET A 138 16.42 0.34 13.14
CA MET A 138 16.49 0.22 11.70
C MET A 138 15.53 -0.85 11.18
N VAL A 139 14.97 -0.59 10.01
CA VAL A 139 14.18 -1.55 9.25
C VAL A 139 15.14 -2.30 8.33
N LEU A 140 15.12 -3.63 8.39
CA LEU A 140 15.95 -4.50 7.57
C LEU A 140 15.44 -4.51 6.11
N PRO A 141 16.31 -4.81 5.12
CA PRO A 141 15.97 -4.65 3.70
C PRO A 141 15.00 -5.70 3.15
N GLU A 142 14.85 -6.85 3.80
CA GLU A 142 13.99 -7.93 3.30
C GLU A 142 12.50 -7.62 3.45
N ILE A 143 11.76 -7.85 2.36
CA ILE A 143 10.30 -7.89 2.31
C ILE A 143 9.88 -9.33 2.03
N ILE A 144 9.15 -9.96 2.97
CA ILE A 144 8.89 -11.41 2.93
C ILE A 144 7.50 -11.78 2.42
N SER A 145 6.62 -10.80 2.22
CA SER A 145 5.24 -11.05 1.80
C SER A 145 4.70 -9.93 0.90
N LYS A 146 3.56 -10.21 0.27
CA LYS A 146 2.74 -9.23 -0.45
C LYS A 146 1.59 -8.84 0.47
N GLU A 147 1.52 -7.58 0.88
CA GLU A 147 0.47 -7.06 1.76
C GLU A 147 -0.34 -5.94 1.06
N PRO A 148 -1.17 -6.26 0.05
CA PRO A 148 -2.07 -5.27 -0.54
C PRO A 148 -3.17 -4.88 0.47
N LEU A 149 -3.10 -3.66 0.98
CA LEU A 149 -4.00 -3.14 2.00
C LEU A 149 -5.20 -2.46 1.34
N GLY A 150 -6.40 -2.70 1.87
CA GLY A 150 -7.61 -2.16 1.28
C GLY A 150 -8.77 -1.97 2.25
N PRO A 151 -9.72 -1.07 1.95
CA PRO A 151 -10.99 -1.01 2.65
C PRO A 151 -11.80 -2.28 2.40
N VAL A 152 -12.41 -2.79 3.48
CA VAL A 152 -13.22 -4.02 3.46
C VAL A 152 -14.66 -3.70 3.82
N VAL A 153 -15.61 -4.31 3.11
CA VAL A 153 -17.06 -4.23 3.37
C VAL A 153 -17.64 -5.64 3.45
N ARG A 154 -18.89 -5.77 3.93
CA ARG A 154 -19.61 -7.06 3.91
C ARG A 154 -20.01 -7.44 2.48
N HIS A 155 -20.18 -8.75 2.23
CA HIS A 155 -20.91 -9.24 1.05
C HIS A 155 -22.39 -8.85 1.09
N GLY A 156 -23.04 -8.91 -0.08
CA GLY A 156 -24.49 -8.81 -0.21
C GLY A 156 -25.03 -7.37 -0.26
N ASP A 157 -24.16 -6.36 -0.23
CA ASP A 157 -24.51 -4.95 -0.40
C ASP A 157 -23.65 -4.33 -1.52
N ASP A 158 -24.02 -4.62 -2.76
CA ASP A 158 -23.28 -4.17 -3.95
C ASP A 158 -23.31 -2.64 -4.10
N GLN A 159 -24.39 -1.99 -3.68
CA GLN A 159 -24.49 -0.53 -3.71
C GLN A 159 -23.47 0.09 -2.76
N TRP A 160 -23.34 -0.43 -1.53
CA TRP A 160 -22.33 0.05 -0.59
C TRP A 160 -20.91 -0.26 -1.06
N PHE A 161 -20.69 -1.47 -1.60
CA PHE A 161 -19.41 -1.84 -2.20
C PHE A 161 -18.99 -0.88 -3.31
N ASP A 162 -19.89 -0.55 -4.23
CA ASP A 162 -19.65 0.40 -5.31
C ASP A 162 -19.32 1.81 -4.78
N ILE A 163 -20.03 2.28 -3.75
CA ILE A 163 -19.74 3.58 -3.14
C ILE A 163 -18.31 3.63 -2.60
N VAL A 164 -17.89 2.62 -1.83
CA VAL A 164 -16.54 2.57 -1.25
C VAL A 164 -15.47 2.44 -2.35
N LYS A 165 -15.71 1.56 -3.33
CA LYS A 165 -14.81 1.32 -4.47
C LYS A 165 -14.61 2.56 -5.32
N TRP A 166 -15.70 3.21 -5.74
CA TRP A 166 -15.62 4.40 -6.58
C TRP A 166 -15.16 5.63 -5.81
N THR A 167 -15.33 5.68 -4.49
CA THR A 167 -14.66 6.70 -3.67
C THR A 167 -13.15 6.57 -3.76
N HIS A 168 -12.61 5.35 -3.68
CA HIS A 168 -11.18 5.10 -3.84
C HIS A 168 -10.67 5.48 -5.23
N PHE A 169 -11.33 5.02 -6.30
CA PHE A 169 -10.92 5.35 -7.66
C PHE A 169 -11.09 6.83 -8.00
N ALA A 170 -12.11 7.50 -7.46
CA ALA A 170 -12.28 8.95 -7.63
C ALA A 170 -11.08 9.73 -7.07
N MET A 171 -10.48 9.28 -5.96
CA MET A 171 -9.27 9.90 -5.41
C MET A 171 -8.04 9.68 -6.32
N ILE A 172 -7.88 8.47 -6.86
CA ILE A 172 -6.80 8.16 -7.82
C ILE A 172 -6.94 9.03 -9.08
N THR A 173 -8.14 9.06 -9.68
CA THR A 173 -8.40 9.87 -10.87
C THR A 173 -8.27 11.37 -10.59
N ALA A 174 -8.67 11.85 -9.42
CA ALA A 174 -8.48 13.24 -9.04
C ALA A 174 -6.99 13.61 -8.99
N GLU A 175 -6.14 12.74 -8.43
CA GLU A 175 -4.68 12.94 -8.42
C GLU A 175 -4.09 12.94 -9.82
N GLU A 176 -4.46 11.96 -10.66
CA GLU A 176 -4.03 11.86 -12.07
C GLU A 176 -4.37 13.13 -12.85
N LEU A 177 -5.57 13.68 -12.63
CA LEU A 177 -6.05 14.91 -13.26
C LEU A 177 -5.56 16.19 -12.55
N SER A 178 -4.71 16.07 -11.54
CA SER A 178 -4.20 17.21 -10.74
C SER A 178 -5.31 18.03 -10.06
N ILE A 179 -6.46 17.39 -9.80
CA ILE A 179 -7.62 17.95 -9.11
C ILE A 179 -7.37 17.85 -7.60
N GLY A 180 -6.98 18.97 -6.99
CA GLY A 180 -6.70 19.06 -5.56
C GLY A 180 -7.02 20.44 -5.00
N PRO A 181 -7.07 20.60 -3.66
CA PRO A 181 -7.25 21.92 -3.05
C PRO A 181 -6.15 22.91 -3.55
N PRO A 182 -6.43 24.23 -3.68
CA PRO A 182 -5.57 25.20 -4.39
C PRO A 182 -4.17 25.50 -3.81
N ARG A 183 -3.58 24.61 -3.01
CA ARG A 183 -2.27 24.81 -2.37
C ARG A 183 -1.34 23.65 -2.69
N ALA A 184 -0.77 23.67 -3.90
CA ALA A 184 0.54 23.07 -4.27
C ALA A 184 0.75 22.95 -5.80
N TRP A 185 0.00 23.64 -6.65
CA TRP A 185 0.36 23.73 -8.07
C TRP A 185 1.03 25.08 -8.29
N HIS A 186 2.34 25.06 -8.58
CA HIS A 186 2.98 26.21 -9.23
C HIS A 186 2.10 26.59 -10.42
N ARG A 187 1.71 27.88 -10.49
CA ARG A 187 1.02 28.42 -11.66
C ARG A 187 1.98 28.34 -12.85
N GLY A 188 1.93 27.23 -13.57
CA GLY A 188 2.75 27.00 -14.74
C GLY A 188 2.28 25.70 -15.38
N GLN A 189 1.55 25.84 -16.48
CA GLN A 189 1.16 24.76 -17.39
C GLN A 189 -0.10 23.98 -17.03
N LEU A 190 -1.25 24.66 -17.11
CA LEU A 190 -2.45 24.01 -17.65
C LEU A 190 -2.22 23.75 -19.15
N ARG A 191 -1.44 22.71 -19.50
CA ARG A 191 -1.45 22.18 -20.86
C ARG A 191 -2.79 21.46 -21.04
N ARG A 192 -3.63 21.99 -21.95
CA ARG A 192 -4.84 21.32 -22.41
C ARG A 192 -4.43 20.03 -23.15
N GLY A 193 -4.32 18.92 -22.43
CA GLY A 193 -4.22 17.59 -23.02
C GLY A 193 -5.56 17.11 -23.58
N PRO A 194 -5.59 16.07 -24.42
CA PRO A 194 -6.83 15.48 -24.91
C PRO A 194 -7.66 15.00 -23.73
N ARG A 195 -8.95 15.36 -23.71
CA ARG A 195 -9.88 14.92 -22.67
C ARG A 195 -10.20 13.43 -22.89
N PRO A 196 -9.89 12.52 -21.96
CA PRO A 196 -10.35 11.14 -22.08
C PRO A 196 -11.87 11.12 -22.00
N HIS A 197 -12.52 10.43 -22.95
CA HIS A 197 -13.97 10.23 -22.96
C HIS A 197 -14.46 9.20 -21.92
N GLN A 198 -13.57 8.63 -21.10
CA GLN A 198 -13.90 7.59 -20.14
C GLN A 198 -13.81 8.13 -18.70
N GLY A 199 -14.92 8.04 -17.96
CA GLY A 199 -14.87 7.91 -16.50
C GLY A 199 -15.81 8.83 -15.69
N LEU A 200 -16.08 10.05 -16.14
CA LEU A 200 -17.02 10.94 -15.45
C LEU A 200 -18.17 11.26 -16.39
N GLY A 201 -19.18 10.39 -16.41
CA GLY A 201 -20.47 10.72 -16.99
C GLY A 201 -20.92 12.06 -16.44
N ARG A 202 -21.18 13.03 -17.31
CA ARG A 202 -21.85 14.27 -16.88
C ARG A 202 -23.21 13.87 -16.31
N PRO A 203 -23.61 14.32 -15.10
CA PRO A 203 -24.99 14.16 -14.69
C PRO A 203 -25.86 14.94 -15.68
N HIS A 204 -26.67 14.22 -16.46
CA HIS A 204 -27.71 14.81 -17.28
C HIS A 204 -28.84 15.24 -16.32
N CYS A 205 -28.77 16.46 -15.78
CA CYS A 205 -29.84 17.01 -14.92
C CYS A 205 -30.92 17.56 -15.90
N PRO A 206 -32.12 16.96 -16.01
CA PRO A 206 -33.13 17.37 -16.99
C PRO A 206 -33.71 18.76 -16.64
N PRO A 207 -34.21 19.52 -17.64
CA PRO A 207 -34.75 20.86 -17.40
C PRO A 207 -35.95 20.84 -16.44
N ARG A 208 -36.04 21.88 -15.60
CA ARG A 208 -36.90 22.06 -14.41
C ARG A 208 -38.43 21.85 -14.54
N ARG A 209 -38.97 21.34 -15.63
CA ARG A 209 -40.43 21.25 -15.86
C ARG A 209 -41.11 19.94 -15.45
N GLN A 210 -40.39 18.94 -14.94
CA GLN A 210 -41.01 17.69 -14.45
C GLN A 210 -40.64 17.41 -12.98
N LEU A 211 -41.18 18.21 -12.07
CA LEU A 211 -41.22 17.89 -10.64
C LEU A 211 -42.68 17.98 -10.17
N ARG A 212 -43.47 16.96 -10.55
CA ARG A 212 -44.65 16.57 -9.79
C ARG A 212 -44.55 15.09 -9.44
N ARG A 213 -44.42 14.86 -8.13
CA ARG A 213 -44.51 13.59 -7.38
C ARG A 213 -43.31 12.63 -7.52
N GLY A 214 -42.62 12.39 -6.40
CA GLY A 214 -42.15 11.03 -6.09
C GLY A 214 -40.66 10.78 -5.88
N LEU A 215 -39.72 11.62 -6.33
CA LEU A 215 -38.29 11.41 -6.06
C LEU A 215 -37.59 12.72 -5.70
N ARG A 216 -37.19 12.85 -4.43
CA ARG A 216 -36.20 13.86 -4.02
C ARG A 216 -34.80 13.35 -4.36
N SER A 217 -34.05 14.21 -5.06
CA SER A 217 -32.58 14.24 -5.22
C SER A 217 -31.86 13.06 -5.89
N GLN A 218 -31.81 13.06 -7.24
CA GLN A 218 -30.78 12.38 -8.04
C GLN A 218 -29.71 13.33 -8.63
N CYS A 219 -29.62 14.58 -8.19
CA CYS A 219 -28.45 15.41 -8.49
C CYS A 219 -27.55 15.41 -7.23
N TRP A 220 -26.69 14.39 -7.12
CA TRP A 220 -25.52 14.45 -6.23
C TRP A 220 -24.61 15.54 -6.77
N SER A 221 -24.72 16.74 -6.20
CA SER A 221 -23.62 17.69 -6.27
C SER A 221 -22.44 17.00 -5.61
N PHE A 222 -21.46 16.55 -6.40
CA PHE A 222 -20.14 16.23 -5.90
C PHE A 222 -19.65 17.49 -5.19
N HIS A 223 -19.85 17.56 -3.89
CA HIS A 223 -18.96 18.23 -2.98
C HIS A 223 -17.94 17.15 -2.63
N PRO A 224 -16.78 17.10 -3.30
CA PRO A 224 -15.66 16.34 -2.78
C PRO A 224 -15.50 16.76 -1.32
N PRO A 225 -15.26 15.85 -0.39
CA PRO A 225 -14.91 16.23 0.95
C PRO A 225 -13.49 16.82 0.87
N TRP A 226 -13.37 18.08 0.47
CA TRP A 226 -12.10 18.80 0.41
C TRP A 226 -11.45 18.89 1.80
N HIS A 227 -12.24 18.70 2.85
CA HIS A 227 -11.78 18.47 4.22
C HIS A 227 -11.12 17.08 4.42
N LEU A 228 -11.60 16.02 3.78
CA LEU A 228 -10.93 14.71 3.72
C LEU A 228 -9.70 14.72 2.80
N ALA A 229 -9.68 15.55 1.75
CA ALA A 229 -8.46 15.78 0.95
C ALA A 229 -7.32 16.45 1.75
N ARG A 230 -7.60 17.02 2.94
CA ARG A 230 -6.55 17.40 3.90
C ARG A 230 -5.99 16.20 4.67
N SER A 231 -6.80 15.17 4.96
CA SER A 231 -6.44 14.01 5.79
C SER A 231 -6.08 12.73 5.02
N GLN A 232 -6.45 12.64 3.74
CA GLN A 232 -6.26 11.52 2.82
C GLN A 232 -5.70 12.00 1.46
N ARG A 233 -4.64 12.84 1.48
CA ARG A 233 -3.64 12.64 0.42
C ARG A 233 -3.22 11.16 0.47
N PRO A 234 -2.89 10.49 -0.64
CA PRO A 234 -2.25 9.19 -0.57
C PRO A 234 -1.21 9.24 0.55
N VAL A 235 -1.28 8.26 1.45
CA VAL A 235 -0.44 8.16 2.65
C VAL A 235 1.05 8.37 2.33
N ASP A 236 1.40 8.11 1.07
CA ASP A 236 2.68 8.32 0.41
C ASP A 236 3.36 9.67 0.72
N GLN A 237 2.75 10.83 0.40
CA GLN A 237 3.51 12.09 0.40
C GLN A 237 3.39 12.97 1.65
N ARG A 238 2.36 12.87 2.50
CA ARG A 238 2.18 13.81 3.62
C ARG A 238 2.42 13.25 5.02
N ARG A 239 2.12 11.97 5.25
CA ARG A 239 2.37 11.35 6.56
C ARG A 239 3.72 10.63 6.59
N PHE A 240 4.16 10.06 5.47
CA PHE A 240 5.45 9.38 5.35
C PHE A 240 6.56 10.28 4.79
N ALA A 241 6.37 11.01 3.69
CA ALA A 241 7.49 11.71 3.07
C ALA A 241 7.99 12.98 3.81
N VAL A 242 7.14 13.72 4.53
CA VAL A 242 7.50 15.07 5.06
C VAL A 242 8.39 15.03 6.31
N ARG A 243 8.45 13.91 7.05
CA ARG A 243 9.38 13.74 8.20
C ARG A 243 10.49 12.72 7.96
N THR A 244 10.44 11.96 6.88
CA THR A 244 11.39 10.86 6.57
C THR A 244 12.09 11.09 5.23
N ALA A 245 12.44 12.35 4.94
CA ALA A 245 12.96 12.77 3.63
C ALA A 245 14.31 12.15 3.21
N HIS A 246 14.84 11.15 3.93
CA HIS A 246 16.04 10.40 3.57
C HIS A 246 15.85 8.89 3.87
N SER A 247 14.97 8.17 3.15
CA SER A 247 15.16 6.70 2.95
C SER A 247 14.13 6.01 2.07
N LEU A 248 12.98 6.62 1.76
CA LEU A 248 11.98 5.99 0.90
C LEU A 248 12.22 6.45 -0.54
N SER A 249 12.80 5.56 -1.36
CA SER A 249 13.18 5.72 -2.77
C SER A 249 14.49 6.49 -3.07
N ALA A 250 15.60 5.76 -3.10
CA ALA A 250 16.72 6.12 -3.98
C ALA A 250 16.73 5.10 -5.15
N PRO A 251 16.38 5.50 -6.38
CA PRO A 251 16.54 4.62 -7.54
C PRO A 251 18.04 4.40 -7.77
N GLY A 252 18.48 3.15 -7.62
CA GLY A 252 19.81 2.70 -8.03
C GLY A 252 20.01 3.05 -9.51
N LYS A 253 21.09 3.79 -9.80
CA LYS A 253 21.53 4.05 -11.16
C LYS A 253 21.82 2.71 -11.84
N LEU A 254 20.93 2.28 -12.73
CA LEU A 254 21.26 1.27 -13.72
C LEU A 254 22.37 1.83 -14.63
N ALA A 255 23.57 1.29 -14.48
CA ALA A 255 24.66 1.49 -15.41
C ALA A 255 24.25 0.89 -16.77
N ASN A 256 24.24 1.73 -17.80
CA ASN A 256 23.97 1.35 -19.18
C ASN A 256 25.32 0.98 -19.83
N PRO A 257 25.62 -0.29 -20.14
CA PRO A 257 26.86 -0.62 -20.82
C PRO A 257 26.73 -0.37 -22.32
N THR A 258 27.85 0.07 -22.91
CA THR A 258 28.19 0.07 -24.35
C THR A 258 27.49 1.08 -25.29
N ARG A 259 27.93 2.35 -25.22
CA ARG A 259 28.07 3.20 -26.43
C ARG A 259 29.52 3.12 -26.91
N HIS A 260 29.79 2.29 -27.91
CA HIS A 260 31.08 2.27 -28.60
C HIS A 260 31.24 3.55 -29.45
N HIS A 261 32.26 4.33 -29.13
CA HIS A 261 32.81 5.33 -30.04
C HIS A 261 33.60 4.63 -31.16
N ARG A 262 33.17 4.80 -32.41
CA ARG A 262 34.06 4.74 -33.58
C ARG A 262 33.73 5.90 -34.53
N ARG A 263 34.74 6.72 -34.82
CA ARG A 263 34.84 7.66 -35.96
C ARG A 263 35.85 7.06 -36.98
N PRO A 264 36.01 7.57 -38.22
CA PRO A 264 35.21 7.19 -39.39
C PRO A 264 36.10 6.62 -40.53
N GLY A 265 35.46 6.00 -41.52
CA GLY A 265 35.96 5.92 -42.90
C GLY A 265 36.93 4.79 -43.23
N SER A 266 36.43 3.75 -43.90
CA SER A 266 37.10 3.14 -45.06
C SER A 266 36.08 2.32 -45.87
N THR A 267 36.05 2.61 -47.15
CA THR A 267 35.20 2.14 -48.24
C THR A 267 35.42 0.67 -48.64
N ILE A 268 34.44 0.12 -49.38
CA ILE A 268 34.51 -0.88 -50.47
C ILE A 268 33.82 -2.25 -50.25
N ARG A 269 32.69 -2.37 -50.98
CA ARG A 269 32.15 -3.45 -51.84
C ARG A 269 31.82 -4.85 -51.30
N ASP A 270 30.53 -5.17 -51.47
CA ASP A 270 29.95 -6.32 -52.18
C ASP A 270 30.83 -7.55 -52.42
N ASP A 271 30.39 -8.70 -51.89
CA ASP A 271 30.02 -9.86 -52.71
C ASP A 271 29.35 -10.96 -51.86
N HIS A 272 28.13 -11.33 -52.27
CA HIS A 272 27.50 -12.62 -51.95
C HIS A 272 28.10 -13.68 -52.91
N PRO A 273 28.22 -14.97 -52.53
CA PRO A 273 27.04 -15.83 -52.65
C PRO A 273 26.91 -16.99 -51.63
N VAL A 274 25.64 -17.40 -51.57
CA VAL A 274 25.02 -18.60 -51.01
C VAL A 274 25.78 -19.91 -51.33
N LYS A 275 25.85 -20.83 -50.35
CA LYS A 275 25.64 -22.27 -50.59
C LYS A 275 25.23 -23.03 -49.32
N THR A 276 24.15 -23.77 -49.49
CA THR A 276 23.44 -24.69 -48.59
C THR A 276 24.06 -26.09 -48.54
N MET A 277 23.57 -26.89 -47.58
CA MET A 277 23.68 -28.37 -47.37
C MET A 277 24.90 -28.83 -46.56
N ALA A 278 24.86 -29.81 -45.66
CA ALA A 278 23.83 -30.66 -45.01
C ALA A 278 24.63 -31.53 -43.98
N PRO A 279 23.98 -32.32 -43.10
CA PRO A 279 24.52 -32.68 -41.78
C PRO A 279 25.25 -34.03 -41.72
N HIS A 280 26.02 -34.21 -40.64
CA HIS A 280 26.19 -35.47 -39.92
C HIS A 280 26.21 -35.19 -38.41
#